data_AF-A0A830GRN3-F1
#
_entry.id   AF-A0A830GRN3-F1
#
_cell.length_a   1.000
_cell.length_b   1.000
_cell.length_c   1.000
_cell.angle_alpha   90.00
_cell.angle_beta   90.00
_cell.angle_gamma   90.00
#
_symmetry.space_group_name_H-M   'P 1'
#
loop_
_entity.id
_entity.type
_entity.pdbx_description
1 polymer ?
#
loop_
_entity_poly.entity_id
_entity_poly.type
_entity_poly.pdbx_seq_one_letter_code
_entity_poly.pdbx_strand_id
1 'polypeptide(L)'
;MFNASDNIDEIKVLCSSIPNCSIIKLNFNSGVAYALMKGVHYAVVNYRPEWLLFLDDDTMVLRNAVKTALTIYEKTPINVKRIGLIKLSTSDGDCKIYETHHNAFSGTLIKSHVAVKTCCRVNFFLDQADHDLYARVRE
;
A
#
# COMPACT_ATOMS: atom_id res chain seq x y z
N MET A 1 9.32 -22.31 -11.52
CA MET A 1 8.10 -22.64 -10.76
C MET A 1 7.17 -21.44 -10.84
N PHE A 2 6.08 -21.57 -11.61
CA PHE A 2 5.01 -20.58 -11.61
C PHE A 2 4.11 -20.89 -10.43
N ASN A 3 3.94 -19.96 -9.49
CA ASN A 3 2.81 -20.02 -8.58
C ASN A 3 1.57 -19.72 -9.44
N ALA A 4 1.01 -20.75 -10.05
CA ALA A 4 -0.33 -20.66 -10.62
C ALA A 4 -1.26 -20.45 -9.43
N SER A 5 -1.81 -19.24 -9.30
CA SER A 5 -2.82 -18.96 -8.28
C SER A 5 -4.06 -19.76 -8.67
N ASP A 6 -4.29 -20.90 -8.02
CA ASP A 6 -5.38 -21.83 -8.33
C ASP A 6 -6.77 -21.18 -8.20
N ASN A 7 -6.85 -20.03 -7.52
CA ASN A 7 -8.05 -19.23 -7.27
C ASN A 7 -8.22 -18.00 -8.20
N ILE A 8 -7.43 -17.87 -9.27
CA ILE A 8 -7.48 -16.66 -10.12
C ILE A 8 -8.87 -16.37 -10.72
N ASP A 9 -9.62 -17.41 -11.07
CA ASP A 9 -10.95 -17.25 -11.65
C ASP A 9 -11.99 -16.83 -10.60
N GLU A 10 -11.86 -17.30 -9.36
CA GLU A 10 -12.65 -16.81 -8.23
C GLU A 10 -12.37 -15.33 -7.96
N ILE A 11 -11.10 -14.92 -7.96
CA ILE A 11 -10.69 -13.52 -7.80
C ILE A 11 -11.29 -12.65 -8.90
N LYS A 12 -11.30 -13.11 -10.16
CA LYS A 12 -11.95 -12.39 -11.27
C LYS A 12 -13.45 -12.21 -11.05
N VAL A 13 -14.15 -13.26 -10.62
CA VAL A 13 -15.58 -13.19 -10.34
C VAL A 13 -15.86 -12.19 -9.21
N LEU A 14 -15.13 -12.29 -8.10
CA LEU A 14 -15.24 -11.35 -6.97
C LEU A 14 -14.97 -9.91 -7.42
N CYS A 15 -13.88 -9.69 -8.15
CA CYS A 15 -13.53 -8.38 -8.67
C CYS A 15 -14.60 -7.81 -9.61
N SER A 16 -15.21 -8.64 -10.47
CA SER A 16 -16.27 -8.22 -11.39
C SER A 16 -17.56 -7.78 -10.67
N SER A 17 -17.77 -8.23 -9.43
CA SER A 17 -18.95 -7.88 -8.62
C SER A 17 -18.80 -6.57 -7.82
N ILE A 18 -17.61 -5.98 -7.80
CA ILE A 18 -17.31 -4.77 -7.02
C ILE A 18 -16.93 -3.64 -7.99
N PRO A 19 -17.51 -2.44 -7.86
CA PRO A 19 -17.11 -1.30 -8.70
C PRO A 19 -15.66 -0.91 -8.42
N ASN A 20 -14.97 -0.44 -9.46
CA ASN A 20 -13.58 0.04 -9.38
C ASN A 20 -12.55 -1.02 -8.95
N CYS A 21 -12.82 -2.30 -9.18
CA CYS A 21 -11.82 -3.35 -9.02
C CYS A 21 -11.09 -3.63 -10.34
N SER A 22 -9.77 -3.79 -10.29
CA SER A 22 -8.93 -4.19 -11.43
C SER A 22 -7.95 -5.26 -11.00
N ILE A 23 -7.76 -6.26 -11.88
CA ILE A 23 -6.75 -7.32 -11.71
C ILE A 23 -5.64 -7.09 -12.72
N ILE A 24 -4.41 -6.98 -12.23
CA ILE A 24 -3.22 -6.84 -13.06
C ILE A 24 -2.45 -8.15 -12.99
N LYS A 25 -2.43 -8.90 -14.10
CA LYS A 25 -1.68 -10.15 -14.19
C LYS A 25 -0.25 -9.89 -14.66
N LEU A 26 0.71 -10.47 -13.96
CA LEU A 26 2.11 -10.51 -14.38
C LEU A 26 2.40 -11.85 -15.06
N ASN A 27 3.29 -11.82 -16.06
CA ASN A 27 3.61 -12.99 -16.87
C ASN A 27 4.69 -13.89 -16.24
N PHE A 28 5.22 -13.50 -15.07
CA PHE A 28 6.26 -14.22 -14.34
C PHE A 28 6.20 -13.87 -12.85
N ASN A 29 6.81 -14.70 -12.00
CA ASN A 29 6.98 -14.37 -10.59
C ASN A 29 8.08 -13.32 -10.44
N SER A 30 7.68 -12.07 -10.23
CA SER A 30 8.57 -10.91 -10.19
C SER A 30 8.95 -10.48 -8.77
N GLY A 31 8.45 -11.17 -7.75
CA GLY A 31 8.50 -10.68 -6.36
C GLY A 31 7.53 -9.51 -6.11
N VAL A 32 7.39 -9.16 -4.82
CA VAL A 32 6.44 -8.16 -4.32
C VAL A 32 6.80 -6.76 -4.79
N ALA A 33 8.08 -6.36 -4.79
CA ALA A 33 8.46 -4.99 -5.13
C ALA A 33 8.05 -4.60 -6.57
N TYR A 34 8.29 -5.50 -7.52
CA TYR A 34 7.90 -5.28 -8.92
C TYR A 34 6.38 -5.29 -9.09
N ALA A 35 5.68 -6.23 -8.43
CA ALA A 35 4.23 -6.30 -8.47
C ALA A 35 3.57 -5.04 -7.90
N LEU A 36 4.04 -4.58 -6.74
CA LEU A 36 3.56 -3.37 -6.09
C LEU A 36 3.84 -2.13 -6.94
N MET A 37 5.04 -1.99 -7.50
CA MET A 37 5.37 -0.89 -8.43
C MET A 37 4.39 -0.85 -9.63
N LYS A 38 4.10 -2.00 -10.25
CA LYS A 38 3.11 -2.08 -11.34
C LYS A 38 1.70 -1.68 -10.87
N GLY A 39 1.29 -2.12 -9.68
CA GLY A 39 0.04 -1.73 -9.04
C GLY A 39 -0.06 -0.23 -8.80
N VAL A 40 0.98 0.38 -8.23
CA VAL A 40 1.07 1.84 -7.98
C VAL A 40 0.91 2.61 -9.28
N HIS A 41 1.70 2.26 -10.32
CA HIS A 41 1.64 2.97 -11.61
C HIS A 41 0.25 2.86 -12.25
N TYR A 42 -0.33 1.66 -12.25
CA TYR A 42 -1.67 1.45 -12.80
C TYR A 42 -2.72 2.26 -12.02
N ALA A 43 -2.67 2.23 -10.69
CA ALA A 43 -3.65 2.91 -9.86
C ALA A 43 -3.60 4.44 -10.04
N VAL A 44 -2.39 5.01 -10.07
CA VAL A 44 -2.21 6.46 -10.26
C VAL A 44 -2.72 6.93 -11.62
N VAL A 45 -2.47 6.16 -12.68
CA VAL A 45 -2.93 6.51 -14.04
C VAL A 45 -4.45 6.39 -14.18
N ASN A 46 -5.03 5.29 -13.69
CA ASN A 46 -6.43 4.94 -13.97
C ASN A 46 -7.43 5.47 -12.94
N TYR A 47 -7.04 5.54 -11.66
CA TYR A 47 -7.93 5.99 -10.58
C TYR A 47 -7.56 7.36 -10.01
N ARG A 48 -6.34 7.83 -10.25
CA ARG A 48 -5.80 9.12 -9.75
C ARG A 48 -6.08 9.36 -8.25
N PRO A 49 -5.84 8.37 -7.36
CA PRO A 49 -6.10 8.55 -5.95
C PRO A 49 -5.11 9.55 -5.34
N GLU A 50 -5.51 10.24 -4.28
CA GLU A 50 -4.57 11.04 -3.48
C GLU A 50 -3.68 10.15 -2.60
N TRP A 51 -4.27 9.09 -2.04
CA TRP A 51 -3.66 8.13 -1.13
C TRP A 51 -3.83 6.70 -1.65
N LEU A 52 -2.79 5.89 -1.49
CA LEU A 52 -2.79 4.46 -1.75
C LEU A 52 -2.67 3.73 -0.41
N LEU A 53 -3.45 2.66 -0.23
CA LEU A 53 -3.33 1.73 0.89
C LEU A 53 -2.75 0.43 0.36
N PHE A 54 -1.59 0.03 0.87
CA PHE A 54 -1.00 -1.28 0.56
C PHE A 54 -1.51 -2.32 1.55
N LEU A 55 -1.88 -3.50 1.05
CA LEU A 55 -2.41 -4.62 1.83
C LEU A 55 -1.85 -5.93 1.27
N ASP A 56 -1.67 -6.90 2.16
CA ASP A 56 -1.49 -8.29 1.78
C ASP A 56 -2.86 -8.94 1.52
N ASP A 57 -2.88 -10.08 0.85
CA ASP A 57 -4.10 -10.80 0.47
C ASP A 57 -4.83 -11.44 1.67
N ASP A 58 -4.14 -11.60 2.80
CA ASP A 58 -4.66 -12.09 4.08
C ASP A 58 -5.01 -10.96 5.08
N THR A 59 -4.93 -9.69 4.65
CA THR A 59 -5.17 -8.56 5.53
C THR A 59 -6.64 -8.11 5.53
N MET A 60 -7.23 -8.02 6.73
CA MET A 60 -8.55 -7.41 6.93
C MET A 60 -8.44 -5.99 7.52
N VAL A 61 -9.03 -5.01 6.84
CA VAL A 61 -9.04 -3.62 7.32
C VAL A 61 -10.22 -3.40 8.25
N LEU A 62 -9.95 -2.92 9.47
CA LEU A 62 -10.99 -2.55 10.42
C LEU A 62 -11.89 -1.45 9.84
N ARG A 63 -13.20 -1.53 10.15
CA ARG A 63 -14.18 -0.55 9.68
C ARG A 63 -13.74 0.85 10.11
N ASN A 64 -13.77 1.80 9.17
CA ASN A 64 -13.38 3.20 9.34
C ASN A 64 -11.88 3.45 9.61
N ALA A 65 -10.99 2.45 9.62
CA ALA A 65 -9.57 2.66 9.94
C ALA A 65 -8.92 3.73 9.07
N VAL A 66 -9.13 3.66 7.75
CA VAL A 66 -8.61 4.66 6.78
C VAL A 66 -9.18 6.05 7.05
N LYS A 67 -10.49 6.16 7.27
CA LYS A 67 -11.15 7.45 7.54
C LYS A 67 -10.62 8.07 8.84
N THR A 68 -10.46 7.28 9.88
CA THR A 68 -9.91 7.71 11.17
C THR A 68 -8.48 8.20 11.02
N ALA A 69 -7.62 7.42 10.34
CA ALA A 69 -6.22 7.79 10.10
C ALA A 69 -6.10 9.11 9.33
N LEU A 70 -6.86 9.28 8.25
CA LEU A 70 -6.86 10.52 7.47
C LEU A 70 -7.41 11.71 8.27
N THR A 71 -8.44 11.51 9.09
CA THR A 71 -8.98 12.57 9.98
C THR A 71 -7.94 13.05 10.99
N ILE A 72 -7.17 12.13 11.58
CA ILE A 72 -6.08 12.46 12.51
C ILE A 72 -4.96 13.21 11.78
N TYR A 73 -4.58 12.76 10.58
CA TYR A 73 -3.60 13.44 9.73
C TYR A 73 -4.04 14.87 9.36
N GLU A 74 -5.31 15.09 9.01
CA GLU A 74 -5.80 16.41 8.63
C GLU A 74 -5.73 17.43 9.79
N LYS A 75 -6.01 16.96 11.01
CA LYS A 75 -5.94 17.73 12.26
C LYS A 75 -4.51 17.97 12.75
N THR A 76 -3.53 17.26 12.20
CA THR A 76 -2.12 17.40 12.59
C THR A 76 -1.62 18.79 12.17
N PRO A 77 -0.88 19.53 13.03
CA PRO A 77 -0.39 20.88 12.72
C PRO A 77 0.40 20.96 11.41
N ILE A 78 0.32 22.10 10.70
CA ILE A 78 0.94 22.26 9.37
C ILE A 78 2.45 22.05 9.40
N ASN A 79 3.12 22.46 10.47
CA ASN A 79 4.57 22.26 10.67
C ASN A 79 4.97 20.77 10.75
N VAL A 80 4.02 19.87 11.03
CA VAL A 80 4.21 18.41 11.03
C VAL A 80 3.56 17.71 9.83
N LYS A 81 2.93 18.41 8.88
CA LYS A 81 2.33 17.82 7.65
C LYS A 81 3.34 17.31 6.61
N ARG A 82 4.63 17.23 6.94
CA ARG A 82 5.66 16.56 6.13
C ARG A 82 5.62 15.02 6.27
N ILE A 83 4.42 14.46 6.40
CA ILE A 83 4.20 13.02 6.53
C ILE A 83 4.02 12.45 5.12
N GLY A 84 4.94 11.58 4.70
CA GLY A 84 4.86 10.84 3.45
C GLY A 84 4.12 9.50 3.56
N LEU A 85 4.10 8.92 4.77
CA LEU A 85 3.56 7.60 5.09
C LEU A 85 2.78 7.61 6.41
N ILE A 86 1.66 6.90 6.46
CA ILE A 86 0.92 6.60 7.68
C ILE A 86 0.79 5.08 7.78
N LYS A 87 1.31 4.49 8.86
CA LYS A 87 1.13 3.07 9.15
C LYS A 87 -0.11 2.89 10.02
N LEU A 88 -1.07 2.10 9.55
CA LEU A 88 -2.21 1.68 10.36
C LEU A 88 -1.75 0.67 11.43
N SER A 89 -2.28 0.80 12.64
CA SER A 89 -2.03 -0.15 13.73
C SER A 89 -2.71 -1.49 13.45
N THR A 90 -2.16 -2.56 14.03
CA THR A 90 -2.70 -3.93 13.92
C THR A 90 -3.89 -4.20 14.84
N SER A 91 -4.17 -3.27 15.77
CA SER A 91 -5.27 -3.35 16.73
C SER A 91 -5.83 -1.95 17.02
N ASP A 92 -6.98 -1.91 17.70
CA ASP A 92 -7.47 -0.67 18.32
C ASP A 92 -6.38 -0.08 19.21
N GLY A 93 -6.16 1.23 19.06
CA GLY A 93 -5.14 1.97 19.77
C GLY A 93 -5.71 3.25 20.37
N ASP A 94 -4.84 4.03 21.00
CA ASP A 94 -5.21 5.31 21.63
C ASP A 94 -5.40 6.47 20.62
N CYS A 95 -5.42 6.16 19.31
CA CYS A 95 -5.59 7.11 18.21
C CYS A 95 -4.54 8.24 18.20
N LYS A 96 -3.33 7.98 18.72
CA LYS A 96 -2.19 8.91 18.64
C LYS A 96 -1.28 8.58 17.47
N ILE A 97 -0.49 9.57 17.06
CA ILE A 97 0.56 9.40 16.05
C ILE A 97 1.88 9.14 16.76
N TYR A 98 2.59 8.11 16.30
CA TYR A 98 3.94 7.79 16.72
C TYR A 98 4.86 7.78 15.51
N GLU A 99 6.09 8.26 15.68
CA GLU A 99 7.11 8.07 14.66
C GLU A 99 7.49 6.59 14.60
N THR A 100 7.67 6.08 13.38
CA THR A 100 8.09 4.72 13.14
C THR A 100 9.11 4.66 12.00
N HIS A 101 10.06 3.74 12.11
CA HIS A 101 11.20 3.69 11.20
C HIS A 101 11.14 2.54 10.21
N HIS A 102 10.59 1.38 10.59
CA HIS A 102 10.54 0.18 9.77
C HIS A 102 9.25 -0.58 10.04
N ASN A 103 8.49 -0.92 8.99
CA ASN A 103 7.32 -1.79 9.06
C ASN A 103 7.14 -2.52 7.73
N ALA A 104 6.26 -3.52 7.72
CA ALA A 104 5.77 -4.18 6.50
C ALA A 104 4.90 -3.25 5.65
N PHE A 105 4.81 -3.51 4.34
CA PHE A 105 3.92 -2.80 3.40
C PHE A 105 2.46 -2.84 3.83
N SER A 106 1.92 -3.99 4.22
CA SER A 106 0.50 -4.12 4.51
C SER A 106 0.03 -3.18 5.62
N GLY A 107 -1.04 -2.42 5.41
CA GLY A 107 -1.51 -1.37 6.31
C GLY A 107 -0.79 -0.02 6.15
N THR A 108 0.00 0.16 5.08
CA THR A 108 0.67 1.42 4.79
C THR A 108 -0.18 2.30 3.89
N LEU A 109 -0.57 3.47 4.40
CA LEU A 109 -1.11 4.57 3.62
C LEU A 109 0.03 5.47 3.12
N ILE A 110 0.11 5.68 1.82
CA ILE A 110 1.13 6.50 1.16
C ILE A 110 0.48 7.48 0.20
N LYS A 111 0.97 8.72 0.16
CA LYS A 111 0.52 9.69 -0.86
C LYS A 111 0.96 9.21 -2.23
N SER A 112 0.07 9.27 -3.23
CA SER A 112 0.34 8.78 -4.58
C SER A 112 1.59 9.38 -5.21
N HIS A 113 1.81 10.68 -5.05
CA HIS A 113 3.00 11.36 -5.58
C HIS A 113 4.31 10.96 -4.87
N VAL A 114 4.23 10.48 -3.62
CA VAL A 114 5.37 9.90 -2.90
C VAL A 114 5.60 8.49 -3.42
N ALA A 115 4.55 7.67 -3.52
CA ALA A 115 4.62 6.29 -3.99
C ALA A 115 5.26 6.17 -5.38
N VAL A 116 4.90 7.05 -6.33
CA VAL A 116 5.50 7.05 -7.68
C VAL A 116 7.01 7.33 -7.65
N LYS A 117 7.51 8.08 -6.67
CA LYS A 117 8.93 8.40 -6.55
C LYS A 117 9.70 7.34 -5.77
N THR A 118 9.10 6.78 -4.73
CA THR A 118 9.79 5.94 -3.74
C THR A 118 9.52 4.45 -3.90
N CYS A 119 8.35 4.06 -4.42
CA CYS A 119 8.03 2.68 -4.71
C CYS A 119 8.32 2.32 -6.18
N CYS A 120 8.91 1.18 -6.47
CA CYS A 120 9.69 0.32 -5.58
C CYS A 120 10.93 -0.13 -6.37
N ARG A 121 12.07 -0.31 -5.71
CA ARG A 121 13.26 -0.85 -6.38
C ARG A 121 13.02 -2.33 -6.69
N VAL A 122 12.88 -2.64 -7.97
CA VAL A 122 12.47 -3.97 -8.47
C VAL A 122 13.52 -5.07 -8.27
N ASN A 123 14.72 -4.70 -7.79
CA ASN A 123 15.79 -5.65 -7.49
C ASN A 123 15.55 -6.41 -6.18
N PHE A 124 14.61 -5.95 -5.34
CA PHE A 124 14.21 -6.65 -4.13
C PHE A 124 13.05 -7.60 -4.42
N PHE A 125 13.21 -8.87 -4.05
CA PHE A 125 12.20 -9.89 -4.34
C PHE A 125 11.08 -9.92 -3.29
N LEU A 126 11.43 -9.87 -1.99
CA LEU A 126 10.51 -9.89 -0.85
C LEU A 126 10.94 -8.86 0.21
N ASP A 127 11.35 -9.30 1.40
CA ASP A 127 11.41 -8.53 2.66
C ASP A 127 12.25 -7.23 2.61
N GLN A 128 13.29 -7.17 1.79
CA GLN A 128 14.11 -5.94 1.69
C GLN A 128 13.36 -4.77 1.04
N ALA A 129 12.28 -5.05 0.31
CA ALA A 129 11.46 -4.03 -0.35
C ALA A 129 10.74 -3.12 0.66
N ASP A 130 10.25 -3.71 1.77
CA ASP A 130 9.61 -2.96 2.86
C ASP A 130 10.58 -1.93 3.43
N HIS A 131 11.75 -2.42 3.83
CA HIS A 131 12.79 -1.60 4.43
C HIS A 131 13.25 -0.48 3.47
N ASP A 132 13.41 -0.78 2.18
CA ASP A 132 13.80 0.21 1.16
C ASP A 132 12.76 1.34 1.03
N LEU A 133 11.46 1.01 1.00
CA LEU A 133 10.41 2.04 0.91
C LEU A 133 10.47 3.00 2.11
N TYR A 134 10.51 2.45 3.33
CA TYR A 134 10.56 3.26 4.55
C TYR A 134 11.87 4.06 4.67
N ALA A 135 12.98 3.58 4.11
CA ALA A 135 14.22 4.36 4.02
C ALA A 135 14.08 5.51 3.02
N ARG A 136 13.63 5.25 1.79
CA ARG A 136 13.56 6.24 0.71
C ARG A 136 12.56 7.36 0.93
N VAL A 137 11.49 7.14 1.70
CA VAL A 137 10.55 8.23 2.04
C VAL A 137 11.17 9.24 3.01
N ARG A 138 12.21 8.85 3.75
CA ARG A 138 12.93 9.73 4.69
C ARG A 138 14.07 10.52 4.02
N GLU A 139 14.47 10.14 2.81
CA GLU A 139 15.43 10.87 1.95
C GLU A 139 14.76 12.04 1.23
#